data_AF-A0A7Y5KDG2-F1
#
_entry.id   AF-A0A7Y5KDG2-F1
#
_cell.length_a   1.000
_cell.length_b   1.000
_cell.length_c   1.000
_cell.angle_alpha   90.00
_cell.angle_beta   90.00
_cell.angle_gamma   90.00
#
_symmetry.space_group_name_H-M   'P 1'
#
loop_
_entity.id
_entity.type
_entity.pdbx_description
1 polymer ?
#
loop_
_entity_poly.entity_id
_entity_poly.type
_entity_poly.pdbx_seq_one_letter_code
_entity_poly.pdbx_strand_id
1 'polypeptide(L)'
;MVERDYIMRLVQQLAAALTRIFKLKEQEKYEQALDETGSAFNELLGMSPELMAAFDSATLAQLLGHHQRVKTAAALFRAEGELYQRKGEEAVAQARYQRAFELYLEAAQMQEQSDAECVEAIRLLAKLLFAERIATNYADLMQKLVR
;
A
#
# COMPACT_ATOMS: atom_id res chain seq x y z
N MET A 1 10.26 8.94 -22.55
CA MET A 1 9.17 9.93 -22.46
C MET A 1 7.88 9.24 -22.01
N VAL A 2 7.40 8.24 -22.77
CA VAL A 2 6.16 7.49 -22.48
C VAL A 2 6.09 6.89 -21.07
N GLU A 3 7.16 6.26 -20.58
CA GLU A 3 7.16 5.66 -19.23
C GLU A 3 7.04 6.72 -18.12
N ARG A 4 7.81 7.81 -18.21
CA ARG A 4 7.73 8.93 -17.26
C ARG A 4 6.32 9.55 -17.25
N ASP A 5 5.73 9.73 -18.43
CA ASP A 5 4.37 10.28 -18.55
C ASP A 5 3.32 9.32 -17.98
N TYR A 6 3.49 8.02 -18.20
CA TYR A 6 2.64 6.98 -17.59
C TYR A 6 2.74 6.99 -16.07
N ILE A 7 3.96 7.03 -15.52
CA ILE A 7 4.17 7.05 -14.06
C ILE A 7 3.60 8.33 -13.44
N MET A 8 3.80 9.49 -14.06
CA MET A 8 3.20 10.73 -13.59
C MET A 8 1.67 10.66 -13.60
N ARG A 9 1.07 10.07 -14.64
CA ARG A 9 -0.37 9.85 -14.71
C ARG A 9 -0.85 8.90 -13.63
N LEU A 10 -0.13 7.80 -13.38
CA LEU A 10 -0.43 6.85 -12.32
C LEU A 10 -0.47 7.53 -10.95
N VAL A 11 0.53 8.36 -10.64
CA VAL A 11 0.59 9.12 -9.38
C VAL A 11 -0.59 10.09 -9.24
N GLN A 12 -0.94 10.81 -10.31
CA GLN A 12 -2.07 11.74 -10.30
C GLN A 12 -3.41 11.01 -10.11
N GLN A 13 -3.61 9.88 -10.79
CA GLN A 13 -4.82 9.08 -10.67
C GLN A 13 -4.93 8.44 -9.28
N LEU A 14 -3.82 7.98 -8.70
CA LEU A 14 -3.77 7.51 -7.31
C LEU A 14 -4.17 8.62 -6.34
N ALA A 15 -3.59 9.82 -6.46
CA ALA A 15 -3.95 10.94 -5.59
C ALA A 15 -5.44 11.29 -5.68
N ALA A 16 -6.02 11.24 -6.88
CA ALA A 16 -7.45 11.47 -7.08
C ALA A 16 -8.31 10.37 -6.43
N ALA A 17 -7.93 9.10 -6.57
CA ALA A 17 -8.62 7.97 -5.94
C ALA A 17 -8.56 8.07 -4.41
N LEU A 18 -7.37 8.29 -3.84
CA LEU A 18 -7.20 8.46 -2.39
C LEU A 18 -8.00 9.65 -1.85
N THR A 19 -8.11 10.73 -2.61
CA THR A 19 -8.96 11.88 -2.24
C THR A 19 -10.44 11.49 -2.15
N ARG A 20 -10.95 10.71 -3.11
CA ARG A 20 -12.33 10.20 -3.08
C ARG A 20 -12.57 9.27 -1.90
N ILE A 21 -11.66 8.30 -1.70
CA ILE A 21 -11.68 7.36 -0.57
C ILE A 21 -11.70 8.11 0.76
N PHE A 22 -10.80 9.10 0.93
CA PHE A 22 -10.73 9.92 2.13
C PHE A 22 -12.05 10.68 2.38
N LYS A 23 -12.62 11.30 1.34
CA LYS A 23 -13.89 12.01 1.45
C LYS A 23 -15.04 11.07 1.86
N LEU A 24 -15.08 9.86 1.33
CA LEU A 24 -16.10 8.86 1.71
C LEU A 24 -15.89 8.37 3.15
N LYS A 25 -14.64 8.17 3.56
CA LYS A 25 -14.27 7.83 4.95
C LYS A 25 -14.74 8.89 5.95
N GLU A 26 -14.50 10.17 5.68
CA GLU A 26 -14.94 11.28 6.54
C GLU A 26 -16.47 11.41 6.61
N GLN A 27 -17.19 10.89 5.62
CA GLN A 27 -18.66 10.80 5.62
C GLN A 27 -19.17 9.50 6.25
N GLU A 28 -18.29 8.69 6.83
CA GLU A 28 -18.57 7.36 7.40
C GLU A 28 -19.19 6.38 6.39
N LYS A 29 -19.00 6.63 5.08
CA LYS A 29 -19.49 5.78 3.99
C LYS A 29 -18.47 4.70 3.66
N TYR A 30 -18.19 3.84 4.63
CA TYR A 30 -17.06 2.90 4.55
C TYR A 30 -17.22 1.86 3.44
N GLU A 31 -18.41 1.34 3.19
CA GLU A 31 -18.67 0.40 2.09
C GLU A 31 -18.37 1.04 0.73
N GLN A 32 -18.85 2.27 0.50
CA GLN A 32 -18.58 2.99 -0.74
C GLN A 32 -17.10 3.31 -0.89
N ALA A 33 -16.41 3.60 0.22
CA ALA A 33 -14.97 3.81 0.21
C ALA A 33 -14.19 2.53 -0.16
N LEU A 34 -14.68 1.35 0.26
CA LEU A 34 -14.12 0.05 -0.11
C LEU A 34 -14.42 -0.31 -1.58
N ASP A 35 -15.60 0.04 -2.09
CA ASP A 35 -15.91 -0.10 -3.52
C ASP A 35 -14.98 0.78 -4.38
N GLU A 36 -14.69 1.99 -3.90
CA GLU A 36 -13.73 2.90 -4.54
C GLU A 36 -12.29 2.36 -4.48
N THR A 37 -11.85 1.72 -3.38
CA THR A 37 -10.53 1.07 -3.35
C THR A 37 -10.47 -0.07 -4.36
N GLY A 38 -11.49 -0.93 -4.42
CA GLY A 38 -11.58 -2.02 -5.39
C GLY A 38 -11.55 -1.54 -6.84
N SER A 39 -12.23 -0.42 -7.13
CA SER A 39 -12.19 0.23 -8.44
C SER A 39 -10.79 0.76 -8.76
N ALA A 40 -10.14 1.43 -7.80
CA ALA A 40 -8.79 1.96 -7.96
C ALA A 40 -7.74 0.86 -8.20
N PHE A 41 -7.85 -0.30 -7.55
CA PHE A 41 -6.97 -1.44 -7.82
C PHE A 41 -7.06 -1.88 -9.29
N ASN A 42 -8.28 -2.03 -9.81
CA ASN A 42 -8.49 -2.42 -11.20
C ASN A 42 -8.03 -1.33 -12.19
N GLU A 43 -8.39 -0.06 -11.96
CA GLU A 43 -8.07 1.04 -12.86
C GLU A 43 -6.57 1.36 -12.93
N LEU A 44 -5.89 1.36 -11.78
CA LEU A 44 -4.49 1.80 -11.68
C LEU A 44 -3.50 0.67 -11.95
N LEU A 45 -3.86 -0.56 -11.57
CA LEU A 45 -2.93 -1.69 -11.54
C LEU A 45 -3.35 -2.84 -12.45
N GLY A 46 -4.59 -2.82 -12.95
CA GLY A 46 -5.13 -3.83 -13.87
C GLY A 46 -5.46 -5.17 -13.20
N MET A 47 -5.55 -5.21 -11.87
CA MET A 47 -5.84 -6.42 -11.10
C MET A 47 -6.78 -6.10 -9.94
N SER A 48 -7.66 -7.05 -9.60
CA SER A 48 -8.56 -6.89 -8.47
C SER A 48 -7.85 -7.14 -7.14
N PRO A 49 -8.37 -6.62 -6.01
CA PRO A 49 -7.82 -6.87 -4.68
C PRO A 49 -7.73 -8.37 -4.34
N GLU A 50 -8.71 -9.16 -4.78
CA GLU A 50 -8.78 -10.61 -4.54
C GLU A 50 -7.66 -11.35 -5.28
N LEU A 51 -7.41 -10.97 -6.54
CA LEU A 51 -6.32 -11.54 -7.32
C LEU A 51 -4.97 -11.16 -6.71
N MET A 52 -4.82 -9.91 -6.27
CA MET A 52 -3.60 -9.48 -5.58
C MET A 52 -3.39 -10.22 -4.25
N ALA A 53 -4.46 -10.58 -3.54
CA ALA A 53 -4.37 -11.34 -2.30
C ALA A 53 -3.93 -12.80 -2.50
N ALA A 54 -4.01 -13.34 -3.72
CA ALA A 54 -3.59 -14.70 -4.04
C ALA A 54 -2.06 -14.89 -4.12
N PHE A 55 -1.29 -13.79 -4.20
CA PHE A 55 0.18 -13.80 -4.29
C PHE A 55 0.80 -13.28 -2.99
N ASP A 56 1.98 -13.79 -2.61
CA ASP A 56 2.79 -13.15 -1.57
C ASP A 56 3.34 -11.78 -2.05
N SER A 57 3.96 -11.01 -1.16
CA SER A 57 4.39 -9.63 -1.42
C SER A 57 5.53 -9.54 -2.43
N ALA A 58 6.50 -10.45 -2.37
CA ALA A 58 7.60 -10.51 -3.31
C ALA A 58 7.10 -10.87 -4.72
N THR A 59 6.24 -11.90 -4.82
CA THR A 59 5.64 -12.32 -6.09
C THR A 59 4.76 -11.22 -6.70
N LEU A 60 3.93 -10.55 -5.90
CA LEU A 60 3.13 -9.43 -6.39
C LEU A 60 4.01 -8.27 -6.87
N ALA A 61 5.09 -7.95 -6.15
CA ALA A 61 6.02 -6.90 -6.55
C ALA A 61 6.67 -7.23 -7.91
N GLN A 62 7.10 -8.47 -8.11
CA GLN A 62 7.64 -8.94 -9.40
C GLN A 62 6.61 -8.82 -10.53
N LEU A 63 5.35 -9.20 -10.29
CA LEU A 63 4.27 -9.09 -11.28
C LEU A 63 3.96 -7.63 -11.66
N LEU A 64 4.01 -6.71 -10.68
CA LEU A 64 3.80 -5.28 -10.92
C LEU A 64 4.99 -4.65 -11.65
N GLY A 65 6.20 -5.18 -11.45
CA GLY A 65 7.40 -4.95 -12.28
C GLY A 65 8.00 -3.54 -12.19
N HIS A 66 7.43 -2.64 -11.40
CA HIS A 66 7.90 -1.26 -11.27
C HIS A 66 7.60 -0.72 -9.87
N HIS A 67 8.62 -0.16 -9.19
CA HIS A 67 8.52 0.30 -7.79
C HIS A 67 7.31 1.22 -7.53
N GLN A 68 7.02 2.17 -8.42
CA GLN A 68 5.86 3.06 -8.27
C GLN A 68 4.50 2.32 -8.35
N ARG A 69 4.39 1.23 -9.12
CA ARG A 69 3.17 0.40 -9.14
C ARG A 69 3.03 -0.38 -7.85
N VAL A 70 4.14 -0.87 -7.29
CA VAL A 70 4.17 -1.51 -5.97
C VAL A 70 3.76 -0.52 -4.87
N LYS A 71 4.27 0.73 -4.88
CA LYS A 71 3.85 1.81 -3.98
C LYS A 71 2.36 2.13 -4.10
N THR A 72 1.84 2.12 -5.33
CA THR A 72 0.42 2.36 -5.60
C THR A 72 -0.44 1.27 -4.95
N ALA A 73 -0.06 0.00 -5.10
CA ALA A 73 -0.74 -1.11 -4.42
C ALA A 73 -0.66 -0.97 -2.89
N ALA A 74 0.52 -0.65 -2.36
CA ALA A 74 0.75 -0.45 -0.92
C ALA A 74 -0.15 0.67 -0.35
N ALA A 75 -0.25 1.80 -1.06
CA ALA A 75 -1.10 2.92 -0.66
C ALA A 75 -2.59 2.56 -0.63
N LEU A 76 -3.07 1.77 -1.60
CA LEU A 76 -4.45 1.31 -1.64
C LEU A 76 -4.74 0.29 -0.51
N PHE A 77 -3.84 -0.66 -0.26
CA PHE A 77 -3.99 -1.59 0.88
C PHE A 77 -3.96 -0.85 2.22
N ARG A 78 -3.12 0.18 2.36
CA ARG A 78 -3.13 1.02 3.57
C ARG A 78 -4.48 1.72 3.73
N ALA A 79 -5.02 2.29 2.65
CA ALA A 79 -6.33 2.94 2.68
C ALA A 79 -7.44 1.96 3.10
N GLU A 80 -7.44 0.73 2.56
CA GLU A 80 -8.36 -0.33 3.02
C GLU A 80 -8.20 -0.63 4.51
N GLY A 81 -6.97 -0.73 5.00
CA GLY A 81 -6.70 -0.94 6.43
C GLY A 81 -7.32 0.16 7.30
N GLU A 82 -7.18 1.42 6.89
CA GLU A 82 -7.81 2.57 7.56
C GLU A 82 -9.34 2.46 7.57
N LEU A 83 -9.95 1.98 6.49
CA LEU A 83 -11.41 1.79 6.40
C LEU A 83 -11.90 0.66 7.30
N TYR A 84 -11.26 -0.51 7.25
CA TYR A 84 -11.63 -1.65 8.10
C TYR A 84 -11.44 -1.33 9.59
N GLN A 85 -10.40 -0.57 9.93
CA GLN A 85 -10.20 -0.13 11.31
C GLN A 85 -11.35 0.78 11.78
N ARG A 86 -11.82 1.70 10.93
CA ARG A 86 -12.98 2.56 11.24
C ARG A 86 -14.29 1.78 11.36
N LYS A 87 -14.42 0.67 10.63
CA LYS A 87 -15.54 -0.27 10.78
C LYS A 87 -15.46 -1.16 12.02
N GLY A 88 -14.35 -1.12 12.76
CA GLY A 88 -14.11 -2.00 13.92
C GLY A 88 -13.65 -3.42 13.55
N GLU A 89 -13.32 -3.66 12.28
CA GLU A 89 -12.83 -4.95 11.77
C GLU A 89 -11.31 -5.05 11.91
N GLU A 90 -10.84 -5.03 13.17
CA GLU A 90 -9.41 -4.88 13.50
C GLU A 90 -8.52 -5.95 12.84
N ALA A 91 -8.95 -7.22 12.85
CA ALA A 91 -8.18 -8.30 12.24
C ALA A 91 -7.96 -8.10 10.72
N VAL A 92 -9.00 -7.60 10.03
CA VAL A 92 -8.92 -7.32 8.59
C VAL A 92 -8.03 -6.09 8.37
N ALA A 93 -8.20 -5.05 9.18
CA ALA A 93 -7.35 -3.86 9.13
C ALA A 93 -5.86 -4.20 9.27
N GLN A 94 -5.51 -5.01 10.27
CA GLN A 94 -4.13 -5.45 10.51
C GLN A 94 -3.56 -6.22 9.32
N ALA A 95 -4.33 -7.13 8.71
CA ALA A 95 -3.90 -7.85 7.52
C ALA A 95 -3.63 -6.91 6.33
N ARG A 96 -4.47 -5.87 6.14
CA ARG A 96 -4.29 -4.87 5.08
C ARG A 96 -3.08 -3.97 5.34
N TYR A 97 -2.85 -3.56 6.58
CA TYR A 97 -1.67 -2.81 6.97
C TYR A 97 -0.39 -3.61 6.83
N GLN A 98 -0.40 -4.90 7.17
CA GLN A 98 0.74 -5.78 6.97
C GLN A 98 1.07 -5.89 5.48
N ARG A 99 0.05 -6.10 4.64
CA ARG A 99 0.22 -6.14 3.18
C ARG A 99 0.82 -4.85 2.63
N ALA A 100 0.33 -3.70 3.08
CA ALA A 100 0.88 -2.40 2.69
C ALA A 100 2.34 -2.25 3.12
N PHE A 101 2.67 -2.65 4.35
CA PHE A 101 4.02 -2.58 4.90
C PHE A 101 5.00 -3.41 4.07
N GLU A 102 4.66 -4.66 3.78
CA GLU A 102 5.50 -5.55 2.98
C GLU A 102 5.71 -5.00 1.56
N LEU A 103 4.66 -4.48 0.92
CA LEU A 103 4.79 -3.89 -0.42
C LEU A 103 5.63 -2.61 -0.43
N TYR A 104 5.57 -1.77 0.60
CA TYR A 104 6.49 -0.63 0.69
C TYR A 104 7.95 -1.07 0.86
N LEU A 105 8.20 -2.17 1.58
CA LEU A 105 9.55 -2.74 1.68
C LEU A 105 10.05 -3.25 0.33
N GLU A 106 9.22 -3.99 -0.40
CA GLU A 106 9.54 -4.46 -1.77
C GLU A 106 9.83 -3.28 -2.70
N ALA A 107 8.98 -2.24 -2.67
CA ALA A 107 9.19 -1.05 -3.48
C ALA A 107 10.50 -0.32 -3.15
N ALA A 108 10.87 -0.24 -1.87
CA ALA A 108 12.13 0.36 -1.44
C ALA A 108 13.36 -0.46 -1.89
N GLN A 109 13.26 -1.79 -1.94
CA GLN A 109 14.33 -2.67 -2.43
C GLN A 109 14.55 -2.57 -3.94
N MET A 110 13.52 -2.20 -4.70
CA MET A 110 13.60 -2.01 -6.16
C MET A 110 14.30 -0.72 -6.59
N GLN A 111 14.67 0.16 -5.66
CA GLN A 111 15.34 1.42 -5.95
C GLN A 111 16.77 1.42 -5.42
N GLU A 112 17.71 2.00 -6.18
CA GLU A 112 19.10 2.19 -5.74
C GLU A 112 19.22 3.32 -4.71
N GLN A 113 18.36 4.35 -4.83
CA GLN A 113 18.28 5.45 -3.87
C GLN A 113 17.12 5.28 -2.90
N SER A 114 17.33 5.72 -1.67
CA SER A 114 16.30 5.74 -0.63
C SER A 114 15.14 6.66 -1.02
N ASP A 115 13.93 6.10 -1.03
CA ASP A 115 12.68 6.81 -1.24
C ASP A 115 12.09 7.21 0.12
N ALA A 116 12.19 8.49 0.46
CA ALA A 116 11.74 9.03 1.74
C ALA A 116 10.25 8.76 2.02
N GLU A 117 9.40 8.73 0.99
CA GLU A 117 7.98 8.44 1.16
C GLU A 117 7.76 6.99 1.60
N CYS A 118 8.49 6.05 0.98
CA CYS A 118 8.45 4.65 1.38
C CYS A 118 8.97 4.47 2.81
N VAL A 119 10.08 5.12 3.17
CA VAL A 119 10.67 5.02 4.52
C VAL A 119 9.70 5.51 5.59
N GLU A 120 9.06 6.65 5.38
CA GLU A 120 8.08 7.17 6.33
C GLU A 120 6.84 6.26 6.43
N ALA A 121 6.33 5.75 5.30
CA ALA A 121 5.23 4.80 5.30
C ALA A 121 5.56 3.50 6.06
N ILE A 122 6.74 2.94 5.83
CA ILE A 122 7.27 1.75 6.53
C ILE A 122 7.34 2.03 8.03
N ARG A 123 7.90 3.18 8.44
CA ARG A 123 8.02 3.57 9.85
C ARG A 123 6.66 3.70 10.53
N LEU A 124 5.69 4.34 9.86
CA LEU A 124 4.34 4.51 10.40
C LEU A 124 3.61 3.17 10.56
N LEU A 125 3.64 2.34 9.52
CA LEU A 125 2.99 1.02 9.54
C LEU A 125 3.66 0.07 10.53
N ALA A 126 4.99 0.11 10.66
CA ALA A 126 5.71 -0.67 11.66
C ALA A 126 5.24 -0.33 13.09
N LYS A 127 5.02 0.95 13.40
CA LYS A 127 4.49 1.35 14.72
C LYS A 127 3.08 0.82 14.96
N LEU A 128 2.26 0.81 13.92
CA LEU A 128 0.87 0.36 14.00
C LEU A 128 0.78 -1.17 14.17
N LEU A 129 1.57 -1.92 13.39
CA LEU A 129 1.60 -3.38 13.39
C LEU A 129 2.35 -3.98 14.59
N PHE A 130 3.46 -3.34 14.97
CA PHE A 130 4.41 -3.90 15.93
C PHE A 130 4.41 -3.17 17.27
N ALA A 131 3.27 -2.60 17.65
CA ALA A 131 3.09 -2.08 19.00
C ALA A 131 3.42 -3.12 20.09
N GLU A 132 3.41 -4.43 19.78
CA GLU A 132 3.87 -5.49 20.71
C GLU A 132 4.74 -6.64 20.13
N ARG A 133 5.02 -6.75 18.81
CA ARG A 133 5.56 -8.03 18.29
C ARG A 133 6.32 -7.95 16.95
N ILE A 134 7.62 -7.67 16.98
CA ILE A 134 8.46 -7.66 15.76
C ILE A 134 8.57 -9.08 15.17
N ALA A 135 7.98 -9.30 13.99
CA ALA A 135 8.08 -10.55 13.25
C ALA A 135 9.32 -10.56 12.33
N THR A 136 10.31 -11.27 12.83
CA THR A 136 11.59 -11.83 12.33
C THR A 136 12.02 -11.72 10.86
N ASN A 137 11.15 -11.47 9.87
CA ASN A 137 11.56 -11.52 8.45
C ASN A 137 12.08 -10.19 7.88
N TYR A 138 11.83 -9.06 8.54
CA TYR A 138 12.18 -7.72 8.02
C TYR A 138 13.14 -6.92 8.91
N ALA A 139 13.68 -7.55 9.96
CA ALA A 139 14.57 -6.91 10.93
C ALA A 139 15.86 -6.35 10.26
N ASP A 140 16.43 -7.10 9.33
CA ASP A 140 17.63 -6.70 8.59
C ASP A 140 17.39 -5.51 7.65
N LEU A 141 16.19 -5.40 7.07
CA LEU A 141 15.85 -4.27 6.20
C LEU A 141 15.60 -3.01 7.02
N MET A 142 14.93 -3.15 8.17
CA MET A 142 14.71 -2.04 9.10
C MET A 142 16.02 -1.48 9.66
N GLN A 143 17.05 -2.30 9.87
CA GLN A 143 18.38 -1.81 10.29
C GLN A 143 19.09 -1.00 9.20
N LYS A 144 18.88 -1.32 7.93
CA LYS A 144 19.52 -0.62 6.80
C LYS A 144 18.89 0.73 6.49
N LEU A 145 17.61 0.91 6.75
CA LEU A 145 16.87 2.17 6.48
C LEU A 145 17.05 3.26 7.56
N VAL A 146 17.71 2.95 8.68
CA VAL A 146 17.90 3.87 9.83
C VAL A 146 19.31 4.49 9.87
N ARG A 147 20.16 4.22 8.86
CA ARG A 147 21.50 4.80 8.75
C ARG A 147 21.59 5.92 7.72
#